data_AF-A0AAU4GI55-F1
#
_entry.id   AF-A0AAU4GI55-F1
#
_cell.length_a   1.000
_cell.length_b   1.000
_cell.length_c   1.000
_cell.angle_alpha   90.00
_cell.angle_beta   90.00
_cell.angle_gamma   90.00
#
_symmetry.space_group_name_H-M   'P 1'
#
loop_
_entity.id
_entity.type
_entity.pdbx_description
1 polymer ?
#
loop_
_entity_poly.entity_id
_entity_poly.type
_entity_poly.pdbx_seq_one_letter_code
_entity_poly.pdbx_strand_id
1 'polypeptide(L)'
;MTGNPIIDRWLAEQAPQLPEADQLSALLAATNLGHAYPDDVLEAWGHEVVLARRVVDQSEPAFIAEARRQGWSWERIAERLGLPDAETAEQRQAVLEAELIRTHPQNLPGAWRP
;
A
#
# COMPACT_ATOMS: atom_id res chain seq x y z
N MET A 1 8.96 3.74 11.19
CA MET A 1 7.60 3.46 11.66
C MET A 1 7.71 2.37 12.71
N THR A 2 7.12 2.58 13.89
CA THR A 2 6.89 1.50 14.86
C THR A 2 5.78 0.60 14.28
N GLY A 3 6.05 -0.69 14.14
CA GLY A 3 5.07 -1.67 13.66
C GLY A 3 3.89 -1.84 14.63
N ASN A 4 2.83 -2.47 14.15
CA ASN A 4 1.74 -2.93 15.00
C ASN A 4 2.23 -4.01 15.99
N PRO A 5 2.09 -3.79 17.31
CA PRO A 5 2.64 -4.68 18.33
C PRO A 5 1.98 -6.06 18.40
N ILE A 6 0.75 -6.22 17.88
CA ILE A 6 0.07 -7.53 17.82
C ILE A 6 0.78 -8.42 16.81
N ILE A 7 1.07 -7.87 15.62
CA ILE A 7 1.81 -8.55 14.56
C ILE A 7 3.23 -8.88 15.03
N ASP A 8 3.93 -7.91 15.62
CA ASP A 8 5.32 -8.11 16.05
C ASP A 8 5.43 -9.22 17.10
N ARG A 9 4.49 -9.28 18.05
CA ARG A 9 4.43 -10.34 19.05
C ARG A 9 4.19 -11.70 18.40
N TRP A 10 3.21 -11.79 17.51
CA TRP A 10 2.88 -13.05 16.84
C TRP A 10 4.06 -13.56 15.99
N LEU A 11 4.73 -12.68 15.25
CA LEU A 11 5.91 -13.02 14.45
C LEU A 11 7.06 -13.52 15.33
N ALA A 12 7.31 -12.88 16.48
CA ALA A 12 8.35 -13.32 17.40
C ALA A 12 8.09 -14.73 17.97
N GLU A 13 6.83 -15.12 18.14
CA GLU A 13 6.43 -16.42 18.68
C GLU A 13 6.37 -17.52 17.61
N GLN A 14 5.75 -17.23 16.47
CA GLN A 14 5.43 -18.24 15.45
C GLN A 14 6.47 -18.29 14.32
N ALA A 15 7.18 -17.20 14.06
CA ALA A 15 8.08 -17.07 12.93
C ALA A 15 9.40 -16.35 13.25
N PRO A 16 10.10 -16.68 14.36
CA PRO A 16 11.33 -15.99 14.78
C PRO A 16 12.48 -16.09 13.77
N GLN A 17 12.41 -17.05 12.84
CA GLN A 17 13.38 -17.24 11.76
C GLN A 17 13.22 -16.25 10.60
N LEU A 18 12.12 -15.49 10.53
CA LEU A 18 11.92 -14.52 9.46
C LEU A 18 12.88 -13.34 9.63
N PRO A 19 13.48 -12.84 8.54
CA PRO A 19 14.31 -11.65 8.60
C PRO A 19 13.50 -10.45 9.06
N GLU A 20 14.16 -9.50 9.73
CA GLU A 20 13.54 -8.23 10.08
C GLU A 20 13.10 -7.52 8.79
N ALA A 21 11.79 -7.33 8.66
CA ALA A 21 11.14 -6.76 7.49
C ALA A 21 9.98 -5.88 7.94
N ASP A 22 9.48 -5.01 7.05
CA ASP A 22 8.22 -4.33 7.32
C ASP A 22 7.07 -5.36 7.42
N GLN A 23 5.99 -5.00 8.10
CA GLN A 23 4.93 -5.94 8.46
C GLN A 23 4.17 -6.52 7.26
N LEU A 24 4.14 -5.83 6.11
CA LEU A 24 3.53 -6.37 4.89
C LEU A 24 4.44 -7.39 4.23
N SER A 25 5.74 -7.11 4.18
CA SER A 25 6.74 -8.08 3.73
C SER A 25 6.75 -9.31 4.63
N ALA A 26 6.60 -9.12 5.95
CA ALA A 26 6.51 -10.21 6.91
C ALA A 26 5.24 -11.07 6.70
N LEU A 27 4.09 -10.46 6.37
CA LEU A 27 2.87 -11.20 6.00
C LEU A 27 3.12 -12.14 4.81
N LEU A 28 3.75 -11.64 3.74
CA LEU A 28 4.07 -12.43 2.55
C LEU A 28 4.99 -13.61 2.86
N ALA A 29 5.94 -13.43 3.78
CA ALA A 29 6.82 -14.50 4.21
C ALA A 29 6.09 -15.51 5.11
N ALA A 30 5.27 -15.01 6.04
CA ALA A 30 4.52 -15.83 6.99
C ALA A 30 3.49 -16.73 6.31
N THR A 31 2.85 -16.29 5.21
CA THR A 31 1.82 -17.09 4.51
C THR A 31 2.34 -18.45 4.03
N ASN A 32 3.65 -18.60 3.86
CA ASN A 32 4.28 -19.85 3.43
C ASN A 32 4.61 -20.82 4.58
N LEU A 33 4.46 -20.40 5.84
CA LEU A 33 4.84 -21.19 7.01
C LEU A 33 3.74 -22.17 7.48
N GLY A 34 2.52 -22.04 6.96
CA GLY A 34 1.42 -22.95 7.27
C GLY A 34 0.84 -22.82 8.69
N HIS A 35 1.18 -21.75 9.43
CA HIS A 35 0.59 -21.46 10.74
C HIS A 35 -0.88 -21.02 10.60
N ALA A 36 -1.67 -21.33 11.62
CA ALA A 36 -2.99 -20.72 11.80
C ALA A 36 -2.81 -19.28 12.29
N TYR A 37 -3.61 -18.38 11.73
CA TYR A 37 -3.60 -16.96 12.11
C TYR A 37 -4.76 -16.69 13.05
N PRO A 38 -4.49 -16.18 14.27
CA PRO A 38 -5.53 -15.62 15.13
C PRO A 38 -6.28 -14.47 14.43
N ASP A 39 -7.57 -14.32 14.73
CA ASP A 39 -8.41 -13.29 14.09
C ASP A 39 -7.89 -11.87 14.36
N ASP A 40 -7.42 -11.58 15.58
CA ASP A 40 -6.85 -10.28 15.97
C ASP A 40 -5.56 -9.95 15.20
N VAL A 41 -4.76 -10.96 14.89
CA VAL A 41 -3.55 -10.83 14.05
C VAL A 41 -3.94 -10.54 12.59
N LEU A 42 -4.99 -11.19 12.06
CA LEU A 42 -5.51 -10.90 10.72
C LEU A 42 -6.15 -9.52 10.63
N GLU A 43 -6.90 -9.08 11.64
CA GLU A 43 -7.47 -7.73 11.73
C GLU A 43 -6.35 -6.68 11.75
N ALA A 44 -5.32 -6.88 12.56
CA ALA A 44 -4.14 -6.02 12.61
C ALA A 44 -3.44 -5.92 11.25
N TRP A 45 -3.23 -7.04 10.55
CA TRP A 45 -2.64 -7.01 9.19
C TRP A 45 -3.58 -6.39 8.17
N GLY A 46 -4.89 -6.59 8.30
CA GLY A 46 -5.90 -5.94 7.49
C GLY A 46 -5.78 -4.41 7.58
N HIS A 47 -5.57 -3.89 8.79
CA HIS A 47 -5.32 -2.47 9.01
C HIS A 47 -4.03 -1.98 8.32
N GLU A 48 -2.91 -2.70 8.48
CA GLU A 48 -1.64 -2.37 7.81
C GLU A 48 -1.78 -2.36 6.28
N VAL A 49 -2.53 -3.30 5.71
CA VAL A 49 -2.81 -3.35 4.27
C VAL A 49 -3.60 -2.11 3.83
N VAL A 50 -4.57 -1.65 4.61
CA VAL A 50 -5.33 -0.43 4.30
C VAL A 50 -4.43 0.81 4.36
N LEU A 51 -3.58 0.92 5.39
CA LEU A 51 -2.62 2.02 5.50
C LEU A 51 -1.65 2.05 4.31
N ALA A 52 -1.12 0.90 3.93
CA ALA A 52 -0.21 0.78 2.79
C ALA A 52 -0.86 1.12 1.46
N ARG A 53 -2.10 0.64 1.23
CA ARG A 53 -2.90 1.06 0.07
C ARG A 53 -3.05 2.57 0.01
N ARG A 54 -3.25 3.23 1.16
CA ARG A 54 -3.32 4.70 1.19
C ARG A 54 -2.06 5.36 0.69
N VAL A 55 -0.92 4.87 1.16
CA VAL A 55 0.39 5.41 0.77
C VAL A 55 0.58 5.24 -0.74
N VAL A 56 0.23 4.07 -1.28
CA VAL A 56 0.28 3.82 -2.73
C VAL A 56 -0.65 4.78 -3.48
N ASP A 57 -1.93 4.84 -3.10
CA ASP A 57 -2.95 5.69 -3.73
C ASP A 57 -2.55 7.17 -3.74
N GLN A 58 -1.81 7.63 -2.73
CA GLN A 58 -1.34 9.02 -2.64
C GLN A 58 0.00 9.25 -3.35
N SER A 59 0.88 8.26 -3.37
CA SER A 59 2.25 8.41 -3.89
C SER A 59 2.30 8.54 -5.41
N GLU A 60 1.50 7.75 -6.16
CA GLU A 60 1.50 7.78 -7.62
C GLU A 60 0.99 9.13 -8.17
N PRO A 61 -0.15 9.69 -7.69
CA PRO A 61 -0.59 11.03 -8.09
C PRO A 61 0.39 12.14 -7.70
N ALA A 62 0.98 12.05 -6.50
CA ALA A 62 1.98 13.02 -6.06
C ALA A 62 3.21 13.00 -6.98
N PHE A 63 3.65 11.81 -7.39
CA PHE A 63 4.73 11.65 -8.36
C PHE A 63 4.36 12.26 -9.72
N ILE A 64 3.18 11.95 -10.27
CA ILE A 64 2.72 12.49 -11.56
C ILE A 64 2.66 14.01 -11.51
N ALA A 65 2.03 14.58 -10.47
CA ALA A 65 1.89 16.02 -10.31
C ALA A 65 3.26 16.72 -10.26
N GLU A 66 4.20 16.18 -9.49
CA GLU A 66 5.55 16.74 -9.38
C GLU A 66 6.35 16.59 -10.68
N ALA A 67 6.25 15.44 -11.37
CA ALA A 67 6.89 15.24 -12.67
C ALA A 67 6.36 16.23 -13.72
N ARG A 68 5.03 16.43 -13.77
CA ARG A 68 4.40 17.42 -14.65
C ARG A 68 4.84 18.84 -14.31
N ARG A 69 4.94 19.18 -13.01
CA ARG A 69 5.45 20.49 -12.55
C ARG A 69 6.91 20.72 -12.97
N GLN A 70 7.72 19.67 -13.04
CA GLN A 70 9.09 19.71 -13.55
C GLN A 70 9.20 19.65 -15.09
N GLY A 71 8.07 19.67 -15.80
CA GLY A 71 8.03 19.69 -17.27
C GLY A 71 8.26 18.33 -17.92
N TRP A 72 8.08 17.22 -17.21
CA TRP A 72 8.15 15.90 -17.83
C TRP A 72 6.99 15.71 -18.81
N SER A 73 7.29 15.13 -19.98
CA SER A 73 6.26 14.72 -20.92
C SER A 73 5.51 13.49 -20.43
N TRP A 74 4.32 13.26 -20.97
CA TRP A 74 3.50 12.09 -20.61
C TRP A 74 4.16 10.78 -21.03
N GLU A 75 4.90 10.76 -22.14
CA GLU A 75 5.66 9.60 -22.60
C GLU A 75 6.72 9.19 -21.58
N ARG A 76 7.45 10.16 -21.03
CA ARG A 76 8.46 9.92 -20.00
C ARG A 76 7.83 9.42 -18.70
N ILE A 77 6.68 9.96 -18.32
CA ILE A 77 5.93 9.51 -17.14
C ILE A 77 5.44 8.07 -17.35
N ALA A 78 4.90 7.75 -18.52
CA ALA A 78 4.46 6.40 -18.88
C ALA A 78 5.61 5.40 -18.78
N GLU A 79 6.76 5.71 -19.41
CA GLU A 79 7.98 4.88 -19.31
C GLU A 79 8.39 4.66 -17.85
N ARG A 80 8.40 5.72 -17.03
CA ARG A 80 8.85 5.62 -15.65
C ARG A 80 7.91 4.81 -14.76
N LEU A 81 6.61 4.86 -15.03
CA LEU A 81 5.57 4.10 -14.31
C LEU A 81 5.31 2.72 -14.92
N GLY A 82 5.98 2.35 -16.02
CA GLY A 82 5.76 1.08 -16.71
C GLY A 82 4.39 1.00 -17.40
N LEU A 83 3.84 2.15 -17.81
CA LEU A 83 2.57 2.23 -18.54
C LEU A 83 2.81 2.12 -20.06
N PRO A 84 1.83 1.62 -20.84
CA PRO A 84 2.01 1.38 -22.27
C PRO A 84 2.31 2.63 -23.11
N ASP A 85 1.65 3.75 -22.80
CA ASP A 85 1.72 4.97 -23.58
C ASP A 85 1.32 6.21 -22.77
N ALA A 86 1.52 7.39 -23.37
CA ALA A 86 1.22 8.69 -22.80
C ALA A 86 -0.27 8.87 -22.46
N GLU A 87 -1.16 8.38 -23.32
CA GLU A 87 -2.62 8.47 -23.10
C GLU A 87 -3.02 7.68 -21.86
N THR A 88 -2.47 6.48 -21.68
CA THR A 88 -2.69 5.66 -20.48
C THR A 88 -2.18 6.36 -19.23
N ALA A 89 -1.04 7.05 -19.29
CA ALA A 89 -0.50 7.81 -18.16
C ALA A 89 -1.39 9.00 -17.77
N GLU A 90 -1.94 9.72 -18.75
CA GLU A 90 -2.88 10.81 -18.51
C GLU A 90 -4.20 10.30 -17.91
N GLN A 91 -4.77 9.23 -18.47
CA GLN A 91 -5.99 8.60 -17.95
C GLN A 91 -5.77 8.05 -16.53
N ARG A 92 -4.59 7.49 -16.25
CA ARG A 92 -4.22 6.97 -14.93
C ARG A 92 -4.29 8.05 -13.86
N GLN A 93 -3.86 9.28 -14.16
CA GLN A 93 -4.00 10.40 -13.22
C GLN A 93 -5.47 10.61 -12.81
N ALA A 94 -6.38 10.69 -13.78
CA ALA A 94 -7.80 10.90 -13.50
C ALA A 94 -8.43 9.75 -12.68
N VAL A 95 -8.04 8.51 -12.97
CA VAL A 95 -8.48 7.33 -12.21
C VAL A 95 -8.00 7.41 -10.76
N LEU A 96 -6.73 7.75 -10.54
CA LEU A 96 -6.18 7.83 -9.19
C LEU A 96 -6.79 8.97 -8.36
N GLU A 97 -7.10 10.11 -8.99
CA GLU A 97 -7.79 11.21 -8.32
C GLU A 97 -9.20 10.79 -7.86
N ALA A 98 -9.93 10.07 -8.71
CA ALA A 98 -11.24 9.50 -8.34
C ALA A 98 -11.13 8.47 -7.22
N GLU A 99 -10.11 7.60 -7.26
CA GLU A 99 -9.84 6.61 -6.23
C GLU A 99 -9.50 7.27 -4.89
N LEU A 100 -8.67 8.32 -4.87
CA LEU A 100 -8.33 9.04 -3.65
C LEU A 100 -9.54 9.65 -2.94
N ILE A 101 -10.52 10.13 -3.71
CA ILE A 101 -11.81 10.60 -3.20
C ILE A 101 -12.59 9.42 -2.65
N ARG A 102 -12.75 8.34 -3.43
CA ARG A 102 -13.54 7.17 -3.05
C ARG A 102 -13.00 6.51 -1.77
N THR A 103 -11.68 6.41 -1.63
CA THR A 103 -11.01 5.74 -0.50
C THR A 103 -10.73 6.66 0.68
N HIS A 104 -11.11 7.94 0.60
CA HIS A 104 -10.87 8.90 1.69
C HIS A 104 -11.49 8.41 3.03
N PRO A 105 -10.81 8.57 4.19
CA PRO A 105 -11.35 8.12 5.48
C PRO A 105 -12.72 8.67 5.85
N GLN A 106 -13.07 9.87 5.38
CA GLN A 106 -14.42 10.42 5.57
C GLN A 106 -15.49 9.69 4.76
N ASN A 107 -15.12 9.07 3.63
CA ASN A 107 -16.03 8.38 2.71
C ASN A 107 -16.10 6.87 2.97
N LEU A 108 -15.07 6.26 3.56
CA LEU A 108 -15.03 4.85 3.93
C LEU A 108 -14.55 4.61 5.38
N PRO A 109 -15.17 5.20 6.40
CA PRO A 109 -14.64 5.22 7.77
C PRO A 109 -14.45 3.82 8.38
N GLY A 110 -15.23 2.82 7.94
CA GLY A 110 -15.11 1.44 8.42
C GLY A 110 -13.80 0.76 8.04
N ALA A 111 -13.18 1.13 6.92
CA ALA A 111 -11.91 0.55 6.47
C ALA A 111 -10.71 1.02 7.30
N TRP A 112 -10.86 2.12 8.06
CA TRP A 112 -9.78 2.79 8.79
C TRP A 112 -9.86 2.59 10.30
N ARG A 113 -10.83 1.81 10.80
CA ARG A 113 -10.87 1.49 12.22
C ARG A 113 -9.79 0.46 12.53
N PRO A 114 -9.03 0.66 13.62
CA PRO A 114 -8.16 -0.39 14.16
C PRO A 114 -8.98 -1.50 14.82
#